data_AF-A0A924BSY6-F1
#
_entry.id   AF-A0A924BSY6-F1
#
_cell.length_a   1.000
_cell.length_b   1.000
_cell.length_c   1.000
_cell.angle_alpha   90.00
_cell.angle_beta   90.00
_cell.angle_gamma   90.00
#
_symmetry.space_group_name_H-M   'P 1'
#
loop_
_entity.id
_entity.type
_entity.pdbx_description
1 polymer ?
#
loop_
_entity_poly.entity_id
_entity_poly.type
_entity_poly.pdbx_seq_one_letter_code
_entity_poly.pdbx_strand_id
1 'polypeptide(L)' 'MARVRCVVFNAALGVLDYRVPEGMDVEPGSVVVAPLGPRQIMGVVWDEGRLPGADFPE' A
#
# COMPACT_ATOMS: atom_id res chain seq x y z
N MET A 1 16.61 -4.51 1.30
CA MET A 1 15.21 -4.91 1.57
C MET A 1 14.28 -3.83 1.05
N ALA A 2 13.39 -4.17 0.12
CA ALA A 2 12.44 -3.23 -0.47
C ALA A 2 11.36 -2.82 0.54
N ARG A 3 10.81 -1.61 0.35
CA ARG A 3 9.67 -1.08 1.11
C ARG A 3 8.58 -0.66 0.14
N VAL A 4 7.33 -0.82 0.56
CA VAL A 4 6.15 -0.40 -0.18
C VAL A 4 5.27 0.46 0.71
N ARG A 5 4.59 1.42 0.07
CA ARG A 5 3.53 2.21 0.66
C ARG A 5 2.21 1.50 0.41
N CYS A 6 1.38 1.35 1.44
CA CYS A 6 0.08 0.70 1.32
C CYS A 6 -1.03 1.67 1.71
N VAL A 7 -1.99 1.88 0.81
CA VAL A 7 -3.28 2.47 1.16
C VAL A 7 -4.10 1.36 1.82
N VAL A 8 -4.67 1.66 2.98
CA VAL A 8 -5.45 0.70 3.77
C VAL A 8 -6.91 1.14 3.82
N PHE A 9 -7.83 0.19 3.97
CA PHE A 9 -9.28 0.49 4.03
C PHE A 9 -9.72 0.95 5.43
N ASN A 10 -8.99 1.91 5.98
CA ASN A 10 -9.31 2.56 7.24
C ASN A 10 -9.18 4.08 7.04
N ALA A 11 -10.31 4.79 7.07
CA ALA A 11 -10.37 6.22 6.77
C ALA A 11 -9.62 7.11 7.80
N ALA A 12 -9.33 6.59 9.00
CA ALA A 12 -8.58 7.32 10.01
C ALA A 12 -7.05 7.19 9.84
N LEU A 13 -6.59 6.31 8.94
CA LEU A 13 -5.17 6.07 8.69
C LEU A 13 -4.79 6.62 7.32
N GLY A 14 -3.65 7.29 7.26
CA GLY A 14 -3.00 7.61 5.99
C GLY A 14 -2.33 6.38 5.37
N VAL A 15 -1.51 6.63 4.35
CA VAL A 15 -0.67 5.59 3.74
C VAL A 15 0.36 5.09 4.75
N LEU A 16 0.55 3.77 4.80
CA LEU A 16 1.47 3.12 5.74
C LEU A 16 2.63 2.44 5.00
N ASP A 17 3.83 2.48 5.56
CA ASP A 17 5.02 1.83 5.01
C ASP A 17 5.21 0.40 5.54
N TYR A 18 5.42 -0.54 4.63
CA TYR A 18 5.73 -1.93 4.95
C TYR A 18 7.03 -2.38 4.30
N ARG A 19 7.72 -3.31 4.97
CA ARG A 19 8.86 -4.01 4.38
C ARG A 19 8.35 -5.19 3.54
N VAL A 20 8.93 -5.36 2.37
CA VAL A 20 8.69 -6.51 1.51
C VAL A 20 9.64 -7.65 1.95
N PRO A 21 9.12 -8.86 2.24
CA PRO A 21 9.93 -10.04 2.48
C PRO A 21 10.87 -10.34 1.30
N GLU A 22 12.03 -10.93 1.59
CA GLU A 22 12.95 -11.34 0.54
C GLU A 22 12.31 -12.42 -0.36
N GLY A 23 12.49 -12.29 -1.67
CA GLY A 23 11.89 -13.18 -2.67
C GLY A 23 10.40 -12.98 -2.95
N MET A 24 9.75 -12.02 -2.28
CA MET A 24 8.38 -11.61 -2.59
C MET A 24 8.39 -10.49 -3.63
N ASP A 25 7.63 -10.67 -4.71
CA ASP A 25 7.42 -9.65 -5.74
C ASP A 25 6.12 -8.88 -5.46
N VAL A 26 6.19 -7.55 -5.52
CA VAL A 26 5.06 -6.67 -5.21
C VAL A 26 5.18 -5.38 -6.01
N GLU A 27 4.12 -5.05 -6.73
CA GLU A 27 4.08 -3.88 -7.62
C GLU A 27 2.92 -2.93 -7.25
N PRO A 28 2.94 -1.65 -7.65
CA PRO A 28 1.79 -0.75 -7.50
C PRO A 28 0.49 -1.37 -8.03
N GLY A 29 -0.60 -1.26 -7.25
CA GLY A 29 -1.88 -1.91 -7.54
C GLY A 29 -2.02 -3.32 -6.95
N SER A 30 -0.93 -3.92 -6.45
CA SER A 30 -1.01 -5.22 -5.78
C SER A 30 -1.88 -5.14 -4.52
N VAL A 31 -2.84 -6.06 -4.41
CA VAL A 31 -3.61 -6.26 -3.17
C VAL A 31 -2.77 -7.10 -2.22
N VAL A 32 -2.55 -6.59 -1.01
CA VAL A 32 -1.70 -7.22 0.00
C VAL A 32 -2.42 -7.37 1.33
N VAL A 33 -1.94 -8.31 2.14
CA VAL A 33 -2.31 -8.42 3.55
C VAL A 33 -1.11 -8.00 4.38
N ALA A 34 -1.30 -7.04 5.27
CA ALA A 34 -0.24 -6.46 6.08
C ALA A 34 -0.61 -6.45 7.57
N PRO A 35 0.38 -6.54 8.48
CA PRO A 35 0.12 -6.45 9.90
C PRO A 35 -0.26 -5.02 10.33
N LEU A 36 -1.25 -4.89 11.21
CA LEU A 36 -1.55 -3.65 11.93
C LEU A 36 -1.78 -4.00 13.41
N GLY A 37 -0.73 -3.83 14.21
CA GLY A 37 -0.71 -4.31 15.60
C GLY A 37 -0.99 -5.82 15.64
N PRO A 38 -2.00 -6.29 16.41
CA PRO A 38 -2.30 -7.72 16.52
C PRO A 38 -3.15 -8.27 15.36
N ARG A 39 -3.55 -7.45 14.39
CA ARG A 39 -4.47 -7.84 13.30
C ARG A 39 -3.73 -7.90 11.96
N GLN A 40 -4.35 -8.59 11.01
CA GLN A 40 -4.01 -8.52 9.59
C GLN A 40 -5.07 -7.68 8.88
N ILE A 41 -4.65 -6.81 7.97
CA ILE A 41 -5.54 -5.94 7.21
C ILE A 41 -5.24 -6.04 5.72
N MET A 42 -6.25 -5.83 4.89
CA MET A 42 -6.05 -5.67 3.45
C MET A 42 -5.62 -4.22 3.13
N GLY A 43 -4.75 -4.10 2.14
CA GLY A 43 -4.36 -2.83 1.56
C GLY A 43 -3.95 -3.01 0.10
N VAL A 44 -3.69 -1.88 -0.55
CA VAL A 44 -3.21 -1.84 -1.94
C VAL A 44 -1.87 -1.12 -1.94
N VAL A 45 -0.87 -1.74 -2.57
CA VAL A 45 0.42 -1.09 -2.77
C VAL A 45 0.24 0.13 -3.66
N TRP A 46 0.63 1.28 -3.13
CA TRP A 46 0.46 2.59 -3.72
C TRP A 46 1.83 3.19 -4.02
N ASP A 47 1.94 3.87 -5.15
CA ASP A 47 3.09 4.71 -5.48
C ASP A 47 2.63 6.06 -6.03
N GLU A 48 2.86 7.10 -5.25
CA GLU A 48 2.56 8.49 -5.59
C GLU A 48 3.41 8.92 -6.79
N GLY A 49 2.75 9.31 -7.88
CA GLY A 49 3.38 9.68 -9.15
C GLY A 49 3.49 8.56 -10.19
N ARG A 50 2.99 7.35 -9.92
CA ARG A 50 3.12 6.19 -10.84
C ARG A 50 1.81 5.56 -11.31
N LEU A 51 0.68 5.91 -10.73
CA LEU A 51 -0.64 5.49 -11.20
C LEU A 51 -1.22 6.57 -12.13
N PRO A 52 -1.62 6.24 -13.39
CA PRO A 52 -2.33 7.17 -14.24
C PRO A 52 -3.72 7.44 -13.65
N GLY A 53 -3.98 8.70 -13.31
CA GLY A 53 -5.26 9.21 -12.85
C GLY A 53 -5.16 10.74 -12.82
N ALA A 54 -6.23 11.43 -13.20
CA ALA A 54 -6.28 12.87 -12.97
C ALA A 54 -6.22 13.11 -11.46
N ASP A 55 -5.34 14.01 -11.01
CA ASP A 55 -5.57 14.72 -9.75
C ASP A 55 -6.99 15.29 -9.88
N PHE A 56 -7.88 14.85 -8.99
CA PHE A 56 -9.34 15.02 -9.03
C PHE A 56 -9.87 16.17 -9.92
N PRO A 57 -10.93 15.96 -10.73
CA PRO A 57 -11.55 17.07 -11.43
C PRO A 57 -12.10 18.07 -10.42
N GLU A 58 -11.79 19.36 -10.59
CA GLU A 58 -12.49 20.47 -9.93
C GLU A 58 -14.00 20.42 -10.21
#